data_AF-A0AAN6LZN3-F1
#
_entry.id   AF-A0AAN6LZN3-F1
#
_cell.length_a   1.000
_cell.length_b   1.000
_cell.length_c   1.000
_cell.angle_alpha   90.00
_cell.angle_beta   90.00
_cell.angle_gamma   90.00
#
_symmetry.space_group_name_H-M   'P 1'
#
loop_
_entity.id
_entity.type
_entity.pdbx_description
1 polymer ?
#
loop_
_entity_poly.entity_id
_entity_poly.type
_entity_poly.pdbx_seq_one_letter_code
_entity_poly.pdbx_strand_id
1 'polypeptide(L)'
;MIDTYLLTFNCARHLVNPEALAPSLFDALPQAATIPDVLAISLQEVAPIAYSFLGRSYLKPYFDRIATTVHLAAHLHSHGNERLEHVATRSLGLTALLIFAKPQFRERIQYIQSAGAGVGVWNMGNKGAVAMRLGVSRPGSEHVVDLTFVAAHLAPHENAFAERNKNWEDLVRNMVFTSDDDSAYSFSEEVPLWSSIEPSTETSGLFHPNSHLFVAGDLNYRTHDSSPGPEAHKIYPQPTASSELPEHFSHLLKKDQLDRERKANRTLHGLVELPINFPPTYKYSVPKDTVSQTRSVPGGDARWEWAIHRWPAWRRTGNDLSVILASAVDDRFCFYHSPLEGKSIKFDK
;
A
#
# COMPACT_ATOMS: atom_id res chain seq x y z
N MET A 1 1.77 4.27 -23.37
CA MET A 1 2.03 4.65 -21.96
C MET A 1 0.92 4.03 -21.14
N ILE A 2 1.20 3.52 -19.94
CA ILE A 2 0.19 2.97 -19.02
C ILE A 2 0.28 3.82 -17.75
N ASP A 3 -0.80 4.51 -17.41
CA ASP A 3 -0.83 5.33 -16.19
C ASP A 3 -1.25 4.47 -15.00
N THR A 4 -0.33 4.29 -14.05
CA THR A 4 -0.50 3.41 -12.90
C THR A 4 -0.52 4.22 -11.62
N TYR A 5 -1.52 3.97 -10.77
CA TYR A 5 -1.62 4.60 -9.46
C TYR A 5 -1.55 3.55 -8.35
N LEU A 6 -0.66 3.76 -7.39
CA LEU A 6 -0.43 2.85 -6.27
C LEU A 6 -0.84 3.53 -4.97
N LEU A 7 -1.83 2.97 -4.29
CA LEU A 7 -2.30 3.45 -2.99
C LEU A 7 -2.00 2.41 -1.91
N THR A 8 -1.62 2.88 -0.73
CA THR A 8 -1.25 2.03 0.40
C THR A 8 -1.82 2.59 1.69
N PHE A 9 -2.66 1.81 2.36
CA PHE A 9 -3.47 2.29 3.46
C PHE A 9 -3.63 1.23 4.57
N ASN A 10 -3.19 1.59 5.78
CA ASN A 10 -3.43 0.75 6.96
C ASN A 10 -4.77 1.15 7.59
N CYS A 11 -5.78 0.28 7.45
CA CYS A 11 -7.16 0.53 7.91
C CYS A 11 -7.33 0.49 9.43
N ALA A 12 -6.27 0.13 10.18
CA ALA A 12 -6.30 -0.01 11.62
C ALA A 12 -7.47 -0.88 12.15
N ARG A 13 -7.93 -1.84 11.34
CA ARG A 13 -9.04 -2.79 11.60
C ARG A 13 -10.42 -2.18 11.68
N HIS A 14 -10.60 -1.02 11.03
CA HIS A 14 -11.86 -0.29 11.03
C HIS A 14 -12.44 -0.17 9.62
N LEU A 15 -13.77 0.02 9.55
CA LEU A 15 -14.43 0.37 8.30
C LEU A 15 -14.04 1.78 7.88
N VAL A 16 -13.62 1.90 6.62
CA VAL A 16 -13.32 3.19 6.01
C VAL A 16 -14.62 3.92 5.70
N ASN A 17 -14.65 5.23 5.97
CA ASN A 17 -15.72 6.11 5.54
C ASN A 17 -15.41 6.62 4.11
N PRO A 18 -16.20 6.23 3.08
CA PRO A 18 -15.92 6.60 1.70
C PRO A 18 -15.99 8.09 1.43
N GLU A 19 -16.92 8.81 2.05
CA GLU A 19 -17.08 10.26 1.85
C GLU A 19 -15.92 11.05 2.44
N ALA A 20 -15.28 10.52 3.49
CA ALA A 20 -14.11 11.14 4.10
C ALA A 20 -12.82 10.88 3.32
N LEU A 21 -12.66 9.69 2.72
CA LEU A 21 -11.43 9.29 2.04
C LEU A 21 -11.43 9.64 0.53
N ALA A 22 -12.57 9.55 -0.14
CA ALA A 22 -12.64 9.72 -1.60
C ALA A 22 -12.13 11.08 -2.11
N PRO A 23 -12.43 12.23 -1.46
CA PRO A 23 -11.97 13.53 -1.95
C PRO A 23 -10.45 13.66 -2.02
N SER A 24 -9.73 12.85 -1.25
CA SER A 24 -8.28 12.91 -1.13
C SER A 24 -7.58 11.70 -1.72
N LEU A 25 -8.30 10.80 -2.40
CA LEU A 25 -7.72 9.55 -2.92
C LEU A 25 -6.78 9.80 -4.11
N PHE A 26 -7.00 10.90 -4.86
CA PHE A 26 -6.23 11.27 -6.04
C PHE A 26 -5.45 12.59 -5.87
N ASP A 27 -5.25 13.10 -4.65
CA ASP A 27 -4.54 14.38 -4.42
C ASP A 27 -3.09 14.34 -4.94
N ALA A 28 -2.54 13.14 -5.19
CA ALA A 28 -1.21 12.90 -5.77
C ALA A 28 -1.14 13.17 -7.28
N LEU A 29 -2.28 13.12 -7.96
CA LEU A 29 -2.37 13.46 -9.37
C LEU A 29 -2.16 14.97 -9.55
N PRO A 30 -1.44 15.40 -10.60
CA PRO A 30 -1.50 16.77 -11.07
C PRO A 30 -2.95 17.15 -11.31
N GLN A 31 -3.29 18.41 -11.01
CA GLN A 31 -4.68 18.89 -11.10
C GLN A 31 -5.30 18.72 -12.50
N ALA A 32 -4.48 18.72 -13.55
CA ALA A 32 -4.92 18.53 -14.94
C ALA A 32 -4.86 17.08 -15.42
N ALA A 33 -4.35 16.14 -14.61
CA ALA A 33 -4.25 14.73 -15.00
C ALA A 33 -5.61 14.05 -14.93
N THR A 34 -5.87 13.13 -15.87
CA THR A 34 -7.04 12.24 -15.82
C THR A 34 -6.84 11.16 -14.75
N ILE A 35 -7.89 10.39 -14.45
CA ILE A 35 -7.75 9.23 -13.56
C ILE A 35 -6.81 8.17 -14.21
N PRO A 36 -6.11 7.33 -13.44
CA PRO A 36 -5.15 6.36 -13.96
C PRO A 36 -5.81 5.24 -14.78
N ASP A 37 -5.06 4.59 -15.67
CA ASP A 37 -5.52 3.39 -16.39
C ASP A 37 -5.75 2.21 -15.44
N VAL A 38 -4.85 2.05 -14.46
CA VAL A 38 -4.90 1.01 -13.43
C VAL A 38 -4.55 1.58 -12.06
N LEU A 39 -5.36 1.23 -11.06
CA LEU A 39 -5.22 1.60 -9.66
C LEU A 39 -5.02 0.32 -8.84
N ALA A 40 -3.88 0.22 -8.15
CA ALA A 40 -3.58 -0.86 -7.21
C ALA A 40 -3.64 -0.33 -5.77
N ILE A 41 -4.46 -0.95 -4.93
CA ILE A 41 -4.67 -0.55 -3.53
C ILE A 41 -4.16 -1.65 -2.59
N SER A 42 -3.06 -1.36 -1.91
CA SER A 42 -2.44 -2.19 -0.87
C SER A 42 -3.02 -1.81 0.50
N LEU A 43 -3.75 -2.73 1.13
CA LEU A 43 -4.38 -2.51 2.43
C LEU A 43 -3.73 -3.37 3.52
N GLN A 44 -3.61 -2.82 4.72
CA GLN A 44 -3.12 -3.55 5.90
C GLN A 44 -4.06 -3.33 7.08
N GLU A 45 -4.12 -4.32 7.97
CA GLU A 45 -5.08 -4.32 9.07
C GLU A 45 -6.50 -4.08 8.57
N VAL A 46 -6.89 -4.75 7.48
CA VAL A 46 -8.17 -4.51 6.79
C VAL A 46 -9.36 -4.60 7.73
N ALA A 47 -9.39 -5.64 8.56
CA ALA A 47 -10.50 -5.95 9.45
C ALA A 47 -10.00 -6.48 10.80
N PRO A 48 -10.88 -6.66 11.80
CA PRO A 48 -10.55 -7.40 13.00
C PRO A 48 -9.90 -8.74 12.68
N ILE A 49 -8.96 -9.17 13.54
CA ILE A 49 -8.15 -10.36 13.31
C ILE A 49 -9.02 -11.57 13.00
N ALA A 50 -10.06 -11.82 13.80
CA ALA A 50 -10.98 -12.94 13.58
C ALA A 50 -11.62 -12.92 12.19
N TYR A 51 -12.06 -11.76 11.70
CA TYR A 51 -12.72 -11.66 10.40
C TYR A 51 -11.73 -11.85 9.25
N SER A 52 -10.51 -11.39 9.44
CA SER A 52 -9.43 -11.51 8.46
C SER A 52 -8.99 -12.97 8.26
N PHE A 53 -9.06 -13.80 9.30
CA PHE A 53 -8.81 -15.25 9.22
C PHE A 53 -10.05 -16.06 8.81
N LEU A 54 -11.27 -15.63 9.14
CA LEU A 54 -12.49 -16.33 8.69
C LEU A 54 -12.79 -16.08 7.21
N GLY A 55 -12.29 -14.97 6.66
CA GLY A 55 -12.39 -14.62 5.24
C GLY A 55 -13.83 -14.43 4.74
N ARG A 56 -14.01 -14.53 3.41
CA ARG A 56 -15.31 -14.57 2.72
C ARG A 56 -16.22 -13.36 3.03
N SER A 57 -17.46 -13.61 3.45
CA SER A 57 -18.49 -12.61 3.70
C SER A 57 -18.12 -11.62 4.81
N TYR A 58 -17.22 -11.97 5.74
CA TYR A 58 -16.79 -11.07 6.80
C TYR A 58 -15.90 -9.92 6.30
N LEU A 59 -15.17 -10.13 5.21
CA LEU A 59 -14.32 -9.10 4.59
C LEU A 59 -15.07 -8.26 3.56
N LYS A 60 -16.18 -8.77 3.02
CA LYS A 60 -16.98 -8.08 2.01
C LYS A 60 -17.35 -6.64 2.39
N PRO A 61 -17.87 -6.35 3.60
CA PRO A 61 -18.20 -4.96 3.99
C PRO A 61 -17.01 -4.00 3.97
N TYR A 62 -15.81 -4.50 4.26
CA TYR A 62 -14.58 -3.69 4.23
C TYR A 62 -14.17 -3.38 2.79
N PHE A 63 -14.19 -4.38 1.91
CA PHE A 63 -13.87 -4.20 0.49
C PHE A 63 -14.92 -3.36 -0.24
N ASP A 64 -16.20 -3.52 0.06
CA ASP A 64 -17.28 -2.71 -0.53
C ASP A 64 -17.11 -1.22 -0.22
N ARG A 65 -16.67 -0.86 0.99
CA ARG A 65 -16.39 0.53 1.38
C ARG A 65 -15.20 1.10 0.61
N ILE A 66 -14.16 0.31 0.38
CA ILE A 66 -13.00 0.71 -0.45
C ILE A 66 -13.43 0.89 -1.91
N ALA A 67 -14.16 -0.05 -2.49
CA ALA A 67 -14.68 0.06 -3.85
C ALA A 67 -15.58 1.30 -4.02
N THR A 68 -16.47 1.56 -3.04
CA THR A 68 -17.29 2.78 -3.01
C THR A 68 -16.42 4.05 -2.99
N THR A 69 -15.34 4.06 -2.20
CA THR A 69 -14.40 5.17 -2.13
C THR A 69 -13.76 5.43 -3.48
N VAL A 70 -13.31 4.38 -4.18
CA VAL A 70 -12.69 4.49 -5.51
C VAL A 70 -13.68 5.05 -6.53
N HIS A 71 -14.91 4.53 -6.56
CA HIS A 71 -15.93 5.03 -7.48
C HIS A 71 -16.26 6.50 -7.22
N LEU A 72 -16.40 6.90 -5.95
CA LEU A 72 -16.64 8.29 -5.57
C LEU A 72 -15.45 9.18 -5.95
N ALA A 73 -14.22 8.75 -5.69
CA ALA A 73 -13.02 9.49 -6.04
C ALA A 73 -12.89 9.70 -7.55
N ALA A 74 -13.14 8.64 -8.35
CA ALA A 74 -13.10 8.73 -9.80
C ALA A 74 -14.18 9.70 -10.33
N HIS A 75 -15.38 9.65 -9.75
CA HIS A 75 -16.47 10.58 -10.08
C HIS A 75 -16.10 12.03 -9.74
N LEU A 76 -15.57 12.29 -8.54
CA LEU A 76 -15.17 13.63 -8.10
C LEU A 76 -14.05 14.21 -8.97
N HIS A 77 -13.01 13.43 -9.25
CA HIS A 77 -11.84 13.87 -10.00
C HIS A 77 -12.12 14.10 -11.49
N SER A 78 -12.96 13.27 -12.10
CA SER A 78 -13.31 13.36 -13.53
C SER A 78 -14.58 14.17 -13.81
N HIS A 79 -15.21 14.77 -12.79
CA HIS A 79 -16.53 15.39 -12.87
C HIS A 79 -17.60 14.45 -13.46
N GLY A 80 -17.51 13.17 -13.12
CA GLY A 80 -18.43 12.12 -13.56
C GLY A 80 -18.21 11.56 -14.97
N ASN A 81 -17.15 11.97 -15.67
CA ASN A 81 -16.90 11.56 -17.05
C ASN A 81 -16.16 10.22 -17.16
N GLU A 82 -15.41 9.83 -16.14
CA GLU A 82 -14.62 8.60 -16.14
C GLU A 82 -14.96 7.72 -14.93
N ARG A 83 -14.71 6.42 -15.07
CA ARG A 83 -14.91 5.44 -14.00
C ARG A 83 -13.78 4.44 -13.96
N LEU A 84 -13.53 3.91 -12.77
CA LEU A 84 -12.71 2.71 -12.57
C LEU A 84 -13.64 1.56 -12.21
N GLU A 85 -13.38 0.39 -12.77
CA GLU A 85 -14.07 -0.85 -12.46
C GLU A 85 -13.20 -1.72 -11.57
N HIS A 86 -13.83 -2.42 -10.61
CA HIS A 86 -13.15 -3.44 -9.83
C HIS A 86 -12.76 -4.62 -10.72
N VAL A 87 -11.48 -4.98 -10.69
CA VAL A 87 -10.90 -6.07 -11.49
C VAL A 87 -10.70 -7.31 -10.62
N ALA A 88 -10.00 -7.18 -9.50
CA ALA A 88 -9.66 -8.31 -8.64
C ALA A 88 -9.36 -7.87 -7.20
N THR A 89 -9.64 -8.76 -6.24
CA THR A 89 -9.24 -8.63 -4.83
C THR A 89 -8.57 -9.91 -4.37
N ARG A 90 -7.41 -9.79 -3.73
CA ARG A 90 -6.73 -10.89 -3.03
C ARG A 90 -6.36 -10.46 -1.62
N SER A 91 -6.45 -11.37 -0.66
CA SER A 91 -6.09 -11.10 0.73
C SER A 91 -5.45 -12.32 1.40
N LEU A 92 -4.51 -12.04 2.31
CA LEU A 92 -3.86 -13.02 3.18
C LEU A 92 -3.76 -12.40 4.58
N GLY A 93 -4.43 -13.03 5.54
CA GLY A 93 -4.57 -12.51 6.90
C GLY A 93 -5.02 -11.05 6.90
N LEU A 94 -4.25 -10.18 7.55
CA LEU A 94 -4.59 -8.76 7.69
C LEU A 94 -4.28 -7.89 6.46
N THR A 95 -3.76 -8.45 5.38
CA THR A 95 -3.28 -7.71 4.21
C THR A 95 -4.14 -8.02 2.99
N ALA A 96 -4.48 -7.00 2.20
CA ALA A 96 -5.21 -7.18 0.95
C ALA A 96 -4.63 -6.31 -0.17
N LEU A 97 -4.85 -6.75 -1.40
CA LEU A 97 -4.55 -6.02 -2.63
C LEU A 97 -5.81 -5.99 -3.48
N LEU A 98 -6.23 -4.80 -3.89
CA LEU A 98 -7.35 -4.59 -4.79
C LEU A 98 -6.86 -3.91 -6.06
N ILE A 99 -7.30 -4.41 -7.23
CA ILE A 99 -7.02 -3.79 -8.52
C ILE A 99 -8.30 -3.21 -9.09
N PHE A 100 -8.24 -1.96 -9.53
CA PHE A 100 -9.25 -1.29 -10.29
C PHE A 100 -8.66 -0.80 -11.62
N ALA A 101 -9.45 -0.74 -12.68
CA ALA A 101 -8.96 -0.31 -13.98
C ALA A 101 -10.04 0.44 -14.76
N LYS A 102 -9.62 1.30 -15.70
CA LYS A 102 -10.54 1.86 -16.70
C LYS A 102 -11.13 0.73 -17.56
N PRO A 103 -12.38 0.85 -18.05
CA PRO A 103 -12.99 -0.18 -18.90
C PRO A 103 -12.12 -0.60 -20.08
N GLN A 104 -11.56 0.35 -20.82
CA GLN A 104 -10.66 0.09 -21.95
C GLN A 104 -9.33 -0.56 -21.57
N PHE A 105 -8.86 -0.36 -20.33
CA PHE A 105 -7.65 -1.03 -19.83
C PHE A 105 -7.96 -2.46 -19.40
N ARG A 106 -9.12 -2.67 -18.76
CA ARG A 106 -9.61 -4.00 -18.37
C ARG A 106 -9.68 -4.96 -19.54
N GLU A 107 -10.18 -4.51 -20.70
CA GLU A 107 -10.26 -5.31 -21.94
C GLU A 107 -8.90 -5.81 -22.44
N ARG A 108 -7.80 -5.17 -22.01
CA ARG A 108 -6.43 -5.54 -22.39
C ARG A 108 -5.81 -6.57 -21.45
N ILE A 109 -6.38 -6.80 -20.27
CA ILE A 109 -5.89 -7.78 -19.30
C ILE A 109 -6.24 -9.18 -19.83
N GLN A 110 -5.21 -9.94 -20.20
CA GLN A 110 -5.34 -11.30 -20.76
C GLN A 110 -5.40 -12.37 -19.67
N TYR A 111 -4.67 -12.14 -18.57
CA TYR A 111 -4.65 -13.05 -17.42
C TYR A 111 -4.32 -12.31 -16.13
N ILE A 112 -4.71 -12.91 -15.01
CA ILE A 112 -4.32 -12.49 -13.66
C ILE A 112 -3.74 -13.71 -12.95
N GLN A 113 -2.50 -13.59 -12.51
CA GLN A 113 -1.90 -14.56 -11.58
C GLN A 113 -1.87 -13.95 -10.18
N SER A 114 -1.99 -14.78 -9.16
CA SER A 114 -1.88 -14.32 -7.77
C SER A 114 -0.93 -15.18 -6.96
N ALA A 115 -0.36 -14.57 -5.92
CA ALA A 115 0.54 -15.23 -4.99
C ALA A 115 0.37 -14.64 -3.59
N GLY A 116 0.66 -15.43 -2.56
CA GLY A 116 0.63 -14.97 -1.18
C GLY A 116 1.69 -15.68 -0.35
N ALA A 117 2.32 -14.94 0.56
CA ALA A 117 3.30 -15.50 1.49
C ALA A 117 3.14 -14.86 2.88
N GLY A 118 2.94 -15.71 3.90
CA GLY A 118 2.92 -15.29 5.30
C GLY A 118 4.33 -15.07 5.83
N VAL A 119 4.48 -14.17 6.80
CA VAL A 119 5.72 -13.95 7.57
C VAL A 119 5.40 -13.68 9.04
N GLY A 120 6.39 -13.82 9.93
CA GLY A 120 6.28 -13.53 11.36
C GLY A 120 6.36 -14.76 12.28
N VAL A 121 6.23 -14.54 13.59
CA VAL A 121 6.37 -15.57 14.63
C VAL A 121 5.41 -16.74 14.35
N TRP A 122 5.96 -17.95 14.18
CA TRP A 122 5.25 -19.19 13.79
C TRP A 122 4.52 -19.15 12.45
N ASN A 123 4.82 -18.21 11.56
CA ASN A 123 4.12 -18.06 10.28
C ASN A 123 2.60 -17.91 10.45
N MET A 124 2.14 -17.37 11.59
CA MET A 124 0.72 -17.26 11.99
C MET A 124 -0.14 -16.37 11.07
N GLY A 125 0.36 -15.92 9.92
CA GLY A 125 -0.44 -15.24 8.87
C GLY A 125 -0.92 -13.83 9.20
N ASN A 126 -0.60 -13.26 10.37
CA ASN A 126 -0.98 -11.89 10.72
C ASN A 126 -0.13 -10.81 10.03
N LYS A 127 0.97 -11.22 9.40
CA LYS A 127 1.90 -10.44 8.58
C LYS A 127 2.23 -11.27 7.35
N GLY A 128 2.57 -10.61 6.26
CA GLY A 128 2.75 -11.28 4.98
C GLY A 128 2.59 -10.31 3.82
N ALA A 129 2.58 -10.86 2.63
CA ALA A 129 2.25 -10.13 1.42
C ALA A 129 1.29 -10.93 0.55
N VAL A 130 0.51 -10.19 -0.24
CA VAL A 130 -0.22 -10.71 -1.39
C VAL A 130 0.26 -9.99 -2.63
N ALA A 131 0.26 -10.68 -3.76
CA ALA A 131 0.63 -10.12 -5.04
C ALA A 131 -0.33 -10.55 -6.14
N MET A 132 -0.50 -9.67 -7.12
CA MET A 132 -1.21 -9.96 -8.36
C MET A 132 -0.36 -9.51 -9.55
N ARG A 133 -0.24 -10.38 -10.55
CA ARG A 133 0.41 -10.10 -11.83
C ARG A 133 -0.64 -10.06 -12.92
N LEU A 134 -0.70 -8.94 -13.63
CA LEU A 134 -1.61 -8.71 -14.73
C LEU A 134 -0.84 -8.81 -16.04
N GLY A 135 -1.20 -9.79 -16.88
CA GLY A 135 -0.71 -9.87 -18.25
C GLY A 135 -1.50 -8.90 -19.12
N VAL A 136 -0.88 -7.80 -19.55
CA VAL A 136 -1.57 -6.74 -20.32
C VAL A 136 -1.09 -6.75 -21.77
N SER A 137 -2.03 -6.86 -22.72
CA SER A 137 -1.73 -6.75 -24.14
C SER A 137 -1.37 -5.31 -24.53
N ARG A 138 -0.38 -5.16 -25.42
CA ARG A 138 -0.02 -3.87 -26.02
C ARG A 138 -0.83 -3.66 -27.32
N PRO A 139 -1.49 -2.50 -27.51
CA PRO A 139 -2.20 -2.22 -28.75
C PRO A 139 -1.27 -2.35 -29.96
N GLY A 140 -1.69 -3.11 -30.97
CA GLY A 140 -0.91 -3.33 -32.18
C GLY A 140 0.29 -4.27 -32.02
N SER A 141 0.36 -5.06 -30.96
CA SER A 141 1.45 -6.00 -30.69
C SER A 141 0.91 -7.31 -30.12
N GLU A 142 1.53 -8.43 -30.49
CA GLU A 142 1.25 -9.73 -29.86
C GLU A 142 1.97 -9.89 -28.50
N HIS A 143 2.81 -8.93 -28.13
CA HIS A 143 3.55 -8.97 -26.88
C HIS A 143 2.68 -8.56 -25.68
N VAL A 144 2.75 -9.37 -24.62
CA VAL A 144 2.15 -9.12 -23.31
C VAL A 144 3.21 -8.51 -22.37
N VAL A 145 2.81 -7.52 -21.57
CA VAL A 145 3.62 -6.96 -20.49
C VAL A 145 3.03 -7.38 -19.16
N ASP A 146 3.88 -7.85 -18.27
CA ASP A 146 3.47 -8.22 -16.92
C ASP A 146 3.58 -7.04 -15.96
N LEU A 147 2.46 -6.59 -15.41
CA LEU A 147 2.43 -5.63 -14.30
C LEU A 147 2.19 -6.40 -12.99
N THR A 148 3.21 -6.47 -12.14
CA THR A 148 3.15 -7.17 -10.84
C THR A 148 3.02 -6.18 -9.69
N PHE A 149 1.95 -6.30 -8.92
CA PHE A 149 1.64 -5.47 -7.76
C PHE A 149 1.74 -6.30 -6.48
N VAL A 150 2.41 -5.78 -5.46
CA VAL A 150 2.59 -6.44 -4.16
C VAL A 150 2.08 -5.53 -3.05
N ALA A 151 1.18 -6.06 -2.22
CA ALA A 151 0.79 -5.49 -0.95
C ALA A 151 1.50 -6.22 0.20
N ALA A 152 2.39 -5.53 0.92
CA ALA A 152 3.19 -6.14 1.99
C ALA A 152 2.90 -5.54 3.38
N HIS A 153 2.99 -6.36 4.42
CA HIS A 153 2.88 -5.94 5.81
C HIS A 153 3.92 -6.69 6.65
N LEU A 154 5.03 -6.00 6.97
CA LEU A 154 6.21 -6.59 7.59
C LEU A 154 6.25 -6.39 9.11
N ALA A 155 7.20 -7.06 9.76
CA ALA A 155 7.37 -7.06 11.21
C ALA A 155 7.39 -5.64 11.82
N PRO A 156 6.57 -5.39 12.86
CA PRO A 156 6.54 -4.10 13.55
C PRO A 156 7.73 -3.95 14.51
N HIS A 157 7.82 -2.78 15.14
CA HIS A 157 8.80 -2.36 16.15
C HIS A 157 10.13 -1.80 15.60
N GLU A 158 10.68 -0.87 16.36
CA GLU A 158 11.85 -0.05 16.05
C GLU A 158 13.10 -0.91 15.84
N ASN A 159 13.31 -1.91 16.71
CA ASN A 159 14.47 -2.80 16.68
C ASN A 159 14.38 -3.94 15.65
N ALA A 160 13.21 -4.18 15.05
CA ALA A 160 12.98 -5.34 14.19
C ALA A 160 13.40 -5.13 12.71
N PHE A 161 14.39 -4.27 12.42
CA PHE A 161 14.81 -4.02 11.03
C PHE A 161 15.45 -5.25 10.38
N ALA A 162 16.23 -6.03 11.14
CA ALA A 162 16.79 -7.30 10.65
C ALA A 162 15.68 -8.32 10.35
N GLU A 163 14.64 -8.38 11.19
CA GLU A 163 13.46 -9.22 10.96
C GLU A 163 12.71 -8.77 9.71
N ARG A 164 12.56 -7.47 9.46
CA ARG A 164 11.94 -6.96 8.21
C ARG A 164 12.74 -7.32 6.96
N ASN A 165 14.07 -7.25 7.01
CA ASN A 165 14.92 -7.71 5.90
C ASN A 165 14.71 -9.21 5.67
N LYS A 166 14.63 -9.99 6.75
CA LYS A 166 14.36 -11.43 6.69
C LYS A 166 12.96 -11.72 6.14
N ASN A 167 11.94 -10.97 6.56
CA ASN A 167 10.59 -11.06 5.99
C ASN A 167 10.63 -10.82 4.49
N TRP A 168 11.33 -9.79 4.00
CA TRP A 168 11.47 -9.55 2.57
C TRP A 168 12.14 -10.73 1.84
N GLU A 169 13.22 -11.29 2.40
CA GLU A 169 13.86 -12.49 1.85
C GLU A 169 12.87 -13.66 1.75
N ASP A 170 12.11 -13.91 2.81
CA ASP A 170 11.14 -15.01 2.86
C ASP A 170 9.98 -14.79 1.87
N LEU A 171 9.50 -13.54 1.70
CA LEU A 171 8.51 -13.19 0.69
C LEU A 171 9.04 -13.47 -0.73
N VAL A 172 10.26 -13.05 -1.05
CA VAL A 172 10.87 -13.30 -2.37
C VAL A 172 10.99 -14.80 -2.66
N ARG A 173 11.35 -15.61 -1.66
CA ARG A 173 11.54 -17.06 -1.81
C ARG A 173 10.23 -17.83 -1.97
N ASN A 174 9.18 -17.40 -1.27
CA ASN A 174 7.96 -18.18 -1.11
C ASN A 174 6.80 -17.70 -1.98
N MET A 175 6.92 -16.55 -2.65
CA MET A 175 5.84 -16.00 -3.48
C MET A 175 5.82 -16.66 -4.86
N VAL A 176 4.99 -17.70 -4.97
CA VAL A 176 4.78 -18.49 -6.19
C VAL A 176 3.46 -18.07 -6.84
N PHE A 177 3.52 -17.61 -8.09
CA PHE A 177 2.34 -17.19 -8.84
C PHE A 177 1.62 -18.37 -9.47
N THR A 178 0.30 -18.44 -9.30
CA THR A 178 -0.58 -19.42 -9.92
C THR A 178 -1.67 -18.73 -10.73
N SER A 179 -2.14 -19.40 -11.79
CA SER A 179 -3.14 -18.88 -12.73
C SER A 179 -4.59 -19.26 -12.37
N ASP A 180 -4.78 -20.06 -11.31
CA ASP A 180 -6.08 -20.65 -10.98
C ASP A 180 -6.94 -19.71 -10.13
N ASP A 181 -7.34 -18.55 -10.67
CA ASP A 181 -8.34 -17.76 -9.95
C ASP A 181 -9.05 -16.67 -10.77
N ASP A 182 -10.03 -17.07 -11.59
CA ASP A 182 -10.93 -16.15 -12.32
C ASP A 182 -11.97 -15.45 -11.41
N SER A 183 -11.94 -15.66 -10.09
CA SER A 183 -12.91 -15.04 -9.18
C SER A 183 -12.45 -13.64 -8.74
N ALA A 184 -13.36 -12.65 -8.82
CA ALA A 184 -13.12 -11.29 -8.33
C ALA A 184 -12.80 -11.23 -6.82
N TYR A 185 -13.20 -12.25 -6.08
CA TYR A 185 -12.89 -12.45 -4.67
C TYR A 185 -12.26 -13.83 -4.49
N SER A 186 -10.95 -13.85 -4.29
CA SER A 186 -10.30 -15.08 -3.87
C SER A 186 -9.42 -14.87 -2.66
N PHE A 187 -9.43 -15.91 -1.85
CA PHE A 187 -8.85 -15.96 -0.53
C PHE A 187 -7.80 -17.07 -0.59
N SER A 188 -6.55 -16.73 -0.29
CA SER A 188 -5.42 -17.65 -0.45
C SER A 188 -5.41 -18.82 0.55
N GLU A 189 -6.45 -18.97 1.39
CA GLU A 189 -6.56 -20.08 2.34
C GLU A 189 -7.25 -21.33 1.75
N GLU A 190 -7.69 -21.30 0.48
CA GLU A 190 -8.52 -22.35 -0.11
C GLU A 190 -7.85 -23.21 -1.18
N VAL A 191 -6.54 -23.48 -1.07
CA VAL A 191 -5.95 -24.61 -1.80
C VAL A 191 -5.70 -25.75 -0.80
N PRO A 192 -6.56 -26.77 -0.76
CA PRO A 192 -6.28 -27.97 0.00
C PRO A 192 -5.02 -28.64 -0.56
N LEU A 193 -4.11 -29.09 0.30
CA LEU A 193 -2.83 -29.76 -0.05
C LEU A 193 -2.98 -31.06 -0.88
N TRP A 194 -4.20 -31.43 -1.28
CA TRP A 194 -4.59 -32.68 -1.91
C TRP A 194 -5.40 -32.49 -3.20
N SER A 195 -5.62 -31.25 -3.66
CA SER A 195 -6.00 -31.07 -5.06
C SER A 195 -4.80 -31.48 -5.91
N SER A 196 -5.05 -32.43 -6.81
CA SER A 196 -4.07 -32.90 -7.81
C SER A 196 -3.80 -31.77 -8.80
N ILE A 197 -3.08 -30.74 -8.36
CA ILE A 197 -2.54 -29.71 -9.23
C ILE A 197 -1.38 -30.40 -9.94
N GLU A 198 -1.60 -30.84 -11.17
CA GLU A 198 -0.46 -31.00 -12.06
C GLU A 198 0.25 -29.66 -12.11
N PRO A 199 1.54 -29.58 -11.72
CA PRO A 199 2.24 -28.31 -11.72
C PRO A 199 2.23 -27.81 -13.16
N SER A 200 1.49 -26.71 -13.40
CA SER A 200 1.67 -25.96 -14.63
C SER A 200 3.16 -25.67 -14.76
N THR A 201 3.73 -25.94 -15.93
CA THR A 201 5.18 -25.99 -16.16
C THR A 201 5.89 -24.64 -16.00
N GLU A 202 5.16 -23.58 -15.63
CA GLU A 202 5.66 -22.22 -15.49
C GLU A 202 5.32 -21.64 -14.10
N THR A 203 5.84 -22.24 -13.04
CA THR A 203 5.82 -21.59 -11.72
C THR A 203 6.77 -20.39 -11.75
N SER A 204 6.19 -19.19 -11.76
CA SER A 204 6.95 -17.94 -11.85
C SER A 204 7.07 -17.29 -10.46
N GLY A 205 8.30 -16.92 -10.09
CA GLY A 205 8.58 -16.24 -8.83
C GLY A 205 8.27 -14.74 -8.89
N LEU A 206 8.60 -14.02 -7.80
CA LEU A 206 8.39 -12.58 -7.71
C LEU A 206 9.13 -11.78 -8.78
N PHE A 207 10.41 -12.10 -9.00
CA PHE A 207 11.19 -11.50 -10.07
C PHE A 207 11.01 -12.32 -11.33
N HIS A 208 10.38 -11.71 -12.33
CA HIS A 208 10.09 -12.33 -13.62
C HIS A 208 10.62 -11.46 -14.76
N PRO A 209 11.25 -12.04 -15.81
CA PRO A 209 11.63 -11.29 -17.01
C PRO A 209 10.41 -10.57 -17.62
N ASN A 210 10.63 -9.41 -18.23
CA ASN A 210 9.57 -8.62 -18.87
C ASN A 210 8.41 -8.20 -17.94
N SER A 211 8.64 -8.21 -16.62
CA SER A 211 7.68 -7.72 -15.63
C SER A 211 8.15 -6.44 -14.97
N HIS A 212 7.20 -5.51 -14.80
CA HIS A 212 7.34 -4.35 -13.93
C HIS A 212 6.81 -4.71 -12.55
N LEU A 213 7.66 -4.62 -11.54
CA LEU A 213 7.34 -4.98 -10.16
C LEU A 213 7.13 -3.73 -9.33
N PHE A 214 5.96 -3.63 -8.70
CA PHE A 214 5.58 -2.58 -7.76
C PHE A 214 5.33 -3.16 -6.38
N VAL A 215 5.98 -2.60 -5.37
CA VAL A 215 5.79 -2.99 -3.97
C VAL A 215 5.30 -1.80 -3.17
N ALA A 216 4.19 -1.99 -2.46
CA ALA A 216 3.60 -0.99 -1.57
C ALA A 216 3.02 -1.66 -0.32
N GLY A 217 2.99 -0.96 0.81
CA GLY A 217 2.35 -1.46 2.03
C GLY A 217 3.01 -1.03 3.32
N ASP A 218 2.59 -1.62 4.45
CA ASP A 218 3.17 -1.37 5.77
C ASP A 218 4.49 -2.11 5.93
N LEU A 219 5.53 -1.56 5.33
CA LEU A 219 6.88 -2.11 5.43
C LEU A 219 7.47 -1.95 6.83
N ASN A 220 6.87 -1.12 7.69
CA ASN A 220 7.21 -0.95 9.09
C ASN A 220 8.66 -0.54 9.42
N TYR A 221 9.50 -0.17 8.45
CA TYR A 221 10.79 0.46 8.72
C TYR A 221 10.61 1.80 9.45
N ARG A 222 11.50 2.08 10.40
CA ARG A 222 11.41 3.21 11.31
C ARG A 222 12.56 4.18 11.09
N THR A 223 12.59 5.24 11.88
CA THR A 223 13.61 6.29 11.86
C THR A 223 14.61 6.14 13.01
N HIS A 224 14.46 5.09 13.82
CA HIS A 224 15.34 4.77 14.94
C HIS A 224 15.33 3.26 15.24
N ASP A 225 16.46 2.74 15.73
CA ASP A 225 16.65 1.30 16.06
C ASP A 225 16.14 0.90 17.45
N SER A 226 15.65 1.86 18.22
CA SER A 226 15.14 1.67 19.58
C SER A 226 13.92 2.54 19.83
N SER A 227 13.08 2.14 20.78
CA SER A 227 11.93 2.93 21.23
C SER A 227 12.34 4.33 21.72
N PRO A 228 11.45 5.33 21.60
CA PRO A 228 11.73 6.67 22.10
C PRO A 228 11.87 6.70 23.62
N GLY A 229 12.82 7.50 24.11
CA GLY A 229 12.91 7.84 25.53
C GLY A 229 11.86 8.89 25.94
N PRO A 230 11.74 9.22 27.24
CA PRO A 230 10.71 10.12 27.75
C PRO A 230 10.65 11.49 27.05
N GLU A 231 11.82 12.04 26.71
CA GLU A 231 11.96 13.38 26.15
C GLU A 231 12.03 13.42 24.62
N ALA A 232 11.98 12.25 23.95
CA ALA A 232 12.15 12.17 22.50
C ALA A 232 11.06 12.94 21.72
N HIS A 233 9.86 13.03 22.29
CA HIS A 233 8.73 13.74 21.67
C HIS A 233 8.98 15.24 21.42
N LYS A 234 9.93 15.85 22.14
CA LYS A 234 10.30 17.27 22.00
C LYS A 234 10.98 17.59 20.67
N ILE A 235 11.60 16.59 20.04
CA ILE A 235 12.33 16.74 18.77
C ILE A 235 11.56 16.13 17.59
N TYR A 236 10.29 15.79 17.79
CA TYR A 236 9.46 15.27 16.71
C TYR A 236 9.17 16.37 15.69
N PRO A 237 9.12 16.02 14.40
CA PRO A 237 8.95 17.02 13.35
C PRO A 237 7.60 17.73 13.49
N GLN A 238 7.54 18.96 12.99
CA GLN A 238 6.35 19.80 12.96
C GLN A 238 6.14 20.35 11.53
N PRO A 239 4.90 20.71 11.16
CA PRO A 239 4.66 21.30 9.85
C PRO A 239 5.43 22.62 9.76
N THR A 240 6.41 22.65 8.87
CA THR A 240 7.33 23.78 8.68
C THR A 240 7.59 23.95 7.20
N ALA A 241 7.61 25.19 6.73
CA ALA A 241 7.78 25.49 5.30
C ALA A 241 9.23 25.39 4.82
N SER A 242 10.22 25.51 5.72
CA SER A 242 11.64 25.48 5.38
C SER A 242 12.32 24.21 5.86
N SER A 243 13.06 23.59 4.95
CA SER A 243 13.87 22.40 5.23
C SER A 243 15.13 22.67 6.07
N GLU A 244 15.42 23.95 6.35
CA GLU A 244 16.53 24.37 7.21
C GLU A 244 16.17 24.34 8.70
N LEU A 245 14.87 24.34 9.03
CA LEU A 245 14.42 24.32 10.41
C LEU A 245 14.62 22.93 11.02
N PRO A 246 15.13 22.83 12.26
CA PRO A 246 15.36 21.53 12.92
C PRO A 246 14.11 20.65 13.04
N GLU A 247 12.93 21.27 13.06
CA GLU A 247 11.63 20.60 13.16
C GLU A 247 11.15 20.04 11.82
N HIS A 248 11.84 20.31 10.71
CA HIS A 248 11.46 19.80 9.40
C HIS A 248 11.73 18.28 9.30
N PHE A 249 10.78 17.54 8.72
CA PHE A 249 10.82 16.08 8.67
C PHE A 249 12.04 15.51 7.90
N SER A 250 12.64 16.30 7.00
CA SER A 250 13.83 15.89 6.23
C SER A 250 14.99 15.47 7.13
N HIS A 251 15.14 16.08 8.31
CA HIS A 251 16.18 15.72 9.28
C HIS A 251 15.97 14.32 9.85
N LEU A 252 14.70 13.93 10.06
CA LEU A 252 14.33 12.61 10.54
C LEU A 252 14.47 11.56 9.42
N LEU A 253 14.12 11.92 8.19
CA LEU A 253 14.22 11.05 7.01
C LEU A 253 15.66 10.56 6.76
N LYS A 254 16.68 11.35 7.11
CA LYS A 254 18.09 10.93 7.03
C LYS A 254 18.43 9.70 7.87
N LYS A 255 17.61 9.39 8.88
CA LYS A 255 17.77 8.22 9.77
C LYS A 255 16.83 7.07 9.41
N ASP A 256 16.17 7.15 8.26
CA ASP A 256 15.24 6.13 7.82
C ASP A 256 15.93 4.78 7.62
N GLN A 257 15.41 3.76 8.30
CA GLN A 257 15.96 2.41 8.24
C GLN A 257 15.81 1.80 6.85
N LEU A 258 14.70 2.03 6.14
CA LEU A 258 14.52 1.42 4.82
C LEU A 258 15.58 1.92 3.86
N ASP A 259 15.81 3.23 3.79
CA ASP A 259 16.84 3.79 2.91
C ASP A 259 18.24 3.29 3.30
N ARG A 260 18.54 3.21 4.61
CA ARG A 260 19.79 2.62 5.12
C ARG A 260 19.97 1.16 4.70
N GLU A 261 18.94 0.32 4.88
CA GLU A 261 19.00 -1.13 4.58
C GLU A 261 19.04 -1.39 3.07
N ARG A 262 18.29 -0.61 2.27
CA ARG A 262 18.28 -0.69 0.80
C ARG A 262 19.61 -0.26 0.19
N LYS A 263 20.17 0.88 0.62
CA LYS A 263 21.48 1.36 0.15
C LYS A 263 22.62 0.40 0.47
N ALA A 264 22.48 -0.35 1.56
CA ALA A 264 23.41 -1.40 1.92
C ALA A 264 23.09 -2.77 1.26
N ASN A 265 22.14 -2.81 0.33
CA ASN A 265 21.74 -3.98 -0.44
C ASN A 265 21.36 -5.18 0.45
N ARG A 266 20.60 -4.94 1.53
CA ARG A 266 20.13 -5.99 2.46
C ARG A 266 18.65 -6.33 2.30
N THR A 267 17.90 -5.53 1.56
CA THR A 267 16.45 -5.66 1.40
C THR A 267 16.01 -4.97 0.11
N LEU A 268 14.84 -5.36 -0.43
CA LEU A 268 14.19 -4.72 -1.58
C LEU A 268 15.14 -4.55 -2.79
N HIS A 269 15.95 -5.59 -3.04
CA HIS A 269 16.96 -5.66 -4.09
C HIS A 269 16.37 -5.28 -5.46
N GLY A 270 17.06 -4.42 -6.20
CA GLY A 270 16.66 -3.96 -7.53
C GLY A 270 15.50 -2.96 -7.56
N LEU A 271 14.90 -2.61 -6.41
CA LEU A 271 13.81 -1.63 -6.34
C LEU A 271 14.30 -0.21 -6.08
N VAL A 272 13.63 0.75 -6.70
CA VAL A 272 13.88 2.18 -6.57
C VAL A 272 12.71 2.84 -5.85
N GLU A 273 13.00 3.61 -4.79
CA GLU A 273 12.03 4.46 -4.10
C GLU A 273 12.06 5.87 -4.69
N LEU A 274 10.88 6.45 -4.95
CA LEU A 274 10.77 7.86 -5.33
C LEU A 274 11.15 8.79 -4.16
N PRO A 275 11.62 10.02 -4.44
CA PRO A 275 11.93 10.98 -3.39
C PRO A 275 10.75 11.25 -2.45
N ILE A 276 11.00 11.17 -1.15
CA ILE A 276 10.02 11.44 -0.10
C ILE A 276 10.03 12.94 0.22
N ASN A 277 9.01 13.66 -0.27
CA ASN A 277 8.83 15.10 -0.07
C ASN A 277 7.63 15.44 0.82
N PHE A 278 7.21 14.49 1.67
CA PHE A 278 6.02 14.57 2.51
C PHE A 278 6.32 14.13 3.94
N PRO A 279 5.51 14.58 4.92
CA PRO A 279 5.76 14.29 6.32
C PRO A 279 5.57 12.81 6.69
N PRO A 280 6.05 12.39 7.88
CA PRO A 280 5.88 11.02 8.35
C PRO A 280 4.38 10.66 8.48
N THR A 281 4.04 9.43 8.12
CA THR A 281 2.66 8.95 8.08
C THR A 281 2.25 8.16 9.34
N TYR A 282 3.17 8.03 10.29
CA TYR A 282 3.00 7.27 11.53
C TYR A 282 3.85 7.93 12.62
N LYS A 283 3.49 7.95 13.91
CA LYS A 283 2.20 7.62 14.52
C LYS A 283 1.59 8.88 15.13
N TYR A 284 0.46 9.31 14.58
CA TYR A 284 -0.32 10.41 15.15
C TYR A 284 -1.07 9.96 16.40
N SER A 285 -1.27 10.89 17.33
CA SER A 285 -2.20 10.75 18.44
C SER A 285 -3.62 10.97 17.91
N VAL A 286 -4.55 10.13 18.31
CA VAL A 286 -5.98 10.33 18.01
C VAL A 286 -6.65 10.76 19.32
N PRO A 287 -7.14 12.00 19.42
CA PRO A 287 -7.89 12.44 20.61
C PRO A 287 -9.13 11.55 20.82
N LYS A 288 -9.34 11.13 22.07
CA LYS A 288 -10.43 10.20 22.43
C LYS A 288 -11.85 10.76 22.20
N ASP A 289 -12.00 12.08 22.05
CA ASP A 289 -13.31 12.77 22.05
C ASP A 289 -13.85 13.19 20.67
N THR A 290 -13.22 12.78 19.57
CA THR A 290 -13.56 13.28 18.22
C THR A 290 -14.76 12.55 17.54
N VAL A 291 -15.83 12.25 18.29
CA VAL A 291 -17.04 11.60 17.74
C VAL A 291 -17.98 12.58 17.03
N SER A 292 -17.77 13.91 17.11
CA SER A 292 -18.83 14.85 16.68
C SER A 292 -18.41 16.18 16.06
N GLN A 293 -17.22 16.34 15.46
CA GLN A 293 -16.93 17.60 14.73
C GLN A 293 -16.27 17.38 13.37
N THR A 294 -16.84 18.03 12.36
CA THR A 294 -16.22 18.36 11.08
C THR A 294 -14.98 19.21 11.36
N ARG A 295 -13.78 18.64 11.27
CA ARG A 295 -12.55 19.45 11.34
C ARG A 295 -12.43 20.22 10.03
N SER A 296 -12.66 21.52 10.11
CA SER A 296 -12.23 22.49 9.11
C SER A 296 -10.73 22.37 8.86
N VAL A 297 -10.34 22.67 7.62
CA VAL A 297 -8.95 22.77 7.15
C VAL A 297 -8.12 23.54 8.19
N PRO A 298 -7.01 22.99 8.70
CA PRO A 298 -6.22 23.72 9.67
C PRO A 298 -5.54 24.91 8.97
N GLY A 299 -5.73 26.11 9.52
CA GLY A 299 -4.88 27.26 9.19
C GLY A 299 -3.43 27.00 9.58
N GLY A 300 -2.51 27.82 9.07
CA GLY A 300 -1.04 27.64 9.09
C GLY A 300 -0.32 27.49 10.44
N ASP A 301 -1.02 27.33 11.56
CA ASP A 301 -0.47 27.11 12.91
C ASP A 301 -0.80 25.72 13.51
N ALA A 302 -1.36 24.80 12.71
CA ALA A 302 -1.78 23.50 13.22
C ALA A 302 -0.60 22.56 13.48
N ARG A 303 -0.23 22.42 14.75
CA ARG A 303 0.79 21.47 15.21
C ARG A 303 0.35 20.03 15.00
N TRP A 304 1.29 19.16 14.66
CA TRP A 304 1.03 17.72 14.61
C TRP A 304 1.05 17.13 16.02
N GLU A 305 -0.03 16.44 16.37
CA GLU A 305 -0.12 15.66 17.61
C GLU A 305 0.44 14.25 17.39
N TRP A 306 1.63 14.01 17.92
CA TRP A 306 2.32 12.72 17.80
C TRP A 306 2.09 11.82 19.01
N ALA A 307 2.08 10.51 18.77
CA ALA A 307 2.13 9.53 19.85
C ALA A 307 3.52 9.49 20.48
N ILE A 308 3.64 9.85 21.76
CA ILE A 308 4.94 9.97 22.45
C ILE A 308 5.71 8.65 22.57
N HIS A 309 5.01 7.52 22.56
CA HIS A 309 5.60 6.19 22.75
C HIS A 309 6.17 5.58 21.47
N ARG A 310 6.11 6.28 20.32
CA ARG A 310 6.64 5.80 19.04
C ARG A 310 7.32 6.94 18.28
N TRP A 311 8.40 6.61 17.58
CA TRP A 311 9.04 7.56 16.68
C TRP A 311 8.14 7.82 15.46
N PRO A 312 8.06 9.09 15.00
CA PRO A 312 7.49 9.38 13.70
C PRO A 312 8.25 8.65 12.59
N ALA A 313 7.56 8.05 11.65
CA ALA A 313 8.12 7.23 10.59
C ALA A 313 7.22 7.17 9.35
N TRP A 314 7.81 6.81 8.22
CA TRP A 314 7.09 6.44 7.01
C TRP A 314 6.91 4.94 7.02
N ARG A 315 5.71 4.48 7.36
CA ARG A 315 5.38 3.06 7.26
C ARG A 315 5.30 2.57 5.80
N ARG A 316 5.45 3.48 4.84
CA ARG A 316 5.07 3.29 3.42
C ARG A 316 3.60 2.86 3.30
N THR A 317 2.83 3.20 4.34
CA THR A 317 1.39 3.37 4.43
C THR A 317 1.16 4.78 4.89
N GLY A 318 0.22 5.48 4.31
CA GLY A 318 -0.24 6.74 4.87
C GLY A 318 -1.73 6.88 4.68
N ASN A 319 -2.32 7.69 5.56
CA ASN A 319 -3.48 8.49 5.15
C ASN A 319 -3.10 9.42 3.97
N ASP A 320 -1.80 9.56 3.70
CA ASP A 320 -1.20 10.33 2.62
C ASP A 320 -0.69 9.39 1.52
N LEU A 321 -0.91 9.82 0.28
CA LEU A 321 -0.83 9.01 -0.92
C LEU A 321 0.62 8.68 -1.32
N SER A 322 0.79 7.40 -1.66
CA SER A 322 1.88 6.78 -2.43
C SER A 322 3.32 6.95 -1.93
N VAL A 323 3.89 5.82 -1.49
CA VAL A 323 5.32 5.49 -1.70
C VAL A 323 5.40 4.30 -2.62
N ILE A 324 6.21 4.44 -3.67
CA ILE A 324 6.39 3.46 -4.72
C ILE A 324 7.81 2.93 -4.64
N LEU A 325 7.92 1.62 -4.47
CA LEU A 325 9.14 0.87 -4.80
C LEU A 325 8.88 0.17 -6.13
N ALA A 326 9.56 0.59 -7.19
CA ALA A 326 9.43 0.01 -8.53
C ALA A 326 10.78 -0.56 -9.01
N SER A 327 10.76 -1.70 -9.69
CA SER A 327 11.83 -2.12 -10.59
C SER A 327 11.39 -1.78 -12.01
N ALA A 328 12.07 -0.83 -12.67
CA ALA A 328 11.82 -0.51 -14.07
C ALA A 328 13.11 -0.65 -14.88
N VAL A 329 13.01 -1.38 -15.99
CA VAL A 329 13.93 -1.33 -17.13
C VAL A 329 13.16 -0.72 -18.29
N ASP A 330 13.55 0.48 -18.69
CA ASP A 330 13.26 1.16 -19.97
C ASP A 330 11.81 1.41 -20.45
N ASP A 331 10.78 1.34 -19.59
CA ASP A 331 9.41 1.76 -19.95
C ASP A 331 8.94 3.00 -19.17
N ARG A 332 8.19 3.89 -19.85
CA ARG A 332 7.69 5.17 -19.33
C ARG A 332 6.42 4.98 -18.49
N PHE A 333 6.55 4.99 -17.15
CA PHE A 333 5.44 5.03 -16.19
C PHE A 333 5.35 6.42 -15.53
N CYS A 334 4.13 6.92 -15.35
CA CYS A 334 3.85 8.14 -14.59
C CYS A 334 3.46 7.77 -13.16
N PHE A 335 4.19 8.32 -12.18
CA PHE A 335 3.92 8.13 -10.76
C PHE A 335 3.57 9.44 -10.10
N TYR A 336 2.69 9.36 -9.12
CA TYR A 336 2.03 10.51 -8.52
C TYR A 336 2.27 10.51 -7.01
N HIS A 337 2.47 11.69 -6.41
CA HIS A 337 2.78 11.84 -4.99
C HIS A 337 1.97 12.98 -4.35
N SER A 338 1.34 12.78 -3.18
CA SER A 338 0.72 13.89 -2.41
C SER A 338 0.66 13.69 -0.90
N PRO A 339 0.96 14.74 -0.12
CA PRO A 339 0.64 14.83 1.31
C PRO A 339 -0.82 15.26 1.55
N LEU A 340 -1.58 14.54 2.39
CA LEU A 340 -2.73 15.14 3.09
C LEU A 340 -2.25 15.70 4.41
N GLU A 341 -1.88 16.97 4.41
CA GLU A 341 -1.61 17.66 5.66
C GLU A 341 -2.82 17.58 6.60
N GLY A 342 -2.64 16.94 7.76
CA GLY A 342 -3.52 17.10 8.92
C GLY A 342 -4.97 16.57 8.80
N LYS A 343 -5.32 15.81 7.75
CA LYS A 343 -6.66 15.21 7.63
C LYS A 343 -6.77 13.89 8.41
N SER A 344 -7.38 13.95 9.59
CA SER A 344 -7.82 12.74 10.31
C SER A 344 -8.94 12.06 9.52
N ILE A 345 -8.67 10.93 8.88
CA ILE A 345 -9.71 10.11 8.25
C ILE A 345 -10.60 9.52 9.35
N LYS A 346 -11.90 9.81 9.27
CA LYS A 346 -12.89 9.25 10.19
C LYS A 346 -13.15 7.79 9.82
N PHE A 347 -13.10 6.93 10.82
CA PHE A 347 -13.55 5.55 10.70
C PHE A 347 -14.99 5.47 11.20
N ASP A 348 -15.86 4.77 10.47
CA ASP A 348 -17.19 4.43 10.98
C ASP A 348 -17.00 3.29 11.99
N LYS A 349 -17.50 3.48 13.22
CA LYS A 349 -17.47 2.45 14.26
C LYS A 349 -18.58 1.43 14.08
#